data_AF-A0A7V3PUP3-F1
#
_entry.id   AF-A0A7V3PUP3-F1
#
_cell.length_a   1.000
_cell.length_b   1.000
_cell.length_c   1.000
_cell.angle_alpha   90.00
_cell.angle_beta   90.00
_cell.angle_gamma   90.00
#
_symmetry.space_group_name_H-M   'P 1'
#
loop_
_entity.id
_entity.type
_entity.pdbx_description
1 polymer ?
#
loop_
_entity_poly.entity_id
_entity_poly.type
_entity_poly.pdbx_seq_one_letter_code
_entity_poly.pdbx_strand_id
1 'polypeptide(L)'
;MPMRTKKKANHQPRRDKLRVNIYGTADLKLKKAVYQQFNFLVPLLKERLPGGQINIVFTNNTHITELNRRYLRRNRPTDVLSFSIPTPFPVPEKKRLLGEIYISREQARRQAKNAGIRLKDELLQLVRHGLLHLAGFSHQEMNRLP
;
A
#
# COMPACT_ATOMS: atom_id res chain seq x y z
N MET A 1 -42.99 -26.18 18.10
CA MET A 1 -42.26 -25.00 18.60
C MET A 1 -40.81 -25.40 18.94
N PRO A 2 -39.82 -24.50 18.77
CA PRO A 2 -38.63 -24.82 17.97
C PRO A 2 -37.30 -24.91 18.75
N MET A 3 -36.24 -25.19 17.97
CA MET A 3 -34.82 -24.84 18.19
C MET A 3 -33.90 -25.78 18.97
N ARG A 4 -33.49 -26.82 18.23
CA ARG A 4 -32.08 -27.17 17.92
C ARG A 4 -31.07 -26.12 18.44
N THR A 5 -30.39 -26.44 19.53
CA THR A 5 -29.32 -25.62 20.11
C THR A 5 -28.14 -25.53 19.14
N LYS A 6 -27.84 -24.29 18.73
CA LYS A 6 -26.72 -23.96 17.85
C LYS A 6 -25.41 -24.35 18.54
N LYS A 7 -24.63 -25.25 17.91
CA LYS A 7 -23.20 -25.40 18.16
C LYS A 7 -22.57 -24.02 18.16
N LYS A 8 -21.99 -23.59 19.29
CA LYS A 8 -21.02 -22.49 19.31
C LYS A 8 -19.79 -22.95 18.52
N ALA A 9 -19.81 -22.71 17.22
CA ALA A 9 -18.65 -22.81 16.38
C ALA A 9 -17.69 -21.70 16.83
N ASN A 10 -16.76 -22.09 17.71
CA ASN A 10 -15.58 -21.32 18.04
C ASN A 10 -14.73 -21.17 16.77
N HIS A 11 -15.05 -20.17 15.96
CA HIS A 11 -14.25 -19.75 14.82
C HIS A 11 -13.83 -18.32 15.10
N GLN A 12 -12.86 -18.14 16.00
CA GLN A 12 -11.93 -17.03 15.82
C GLN A 12 -11.23 -17.32 14.49
N PRO A 13 -11.48 -16.60 13.38
CA PRO A 13 -10.65 -16.78 12.22
C PRO A 13 -9.28 -16.26 12.64
N ARG A 14 -8.27 -17.13 12.64
CA ARG A 14 -6.88 -16.71 12.76
C ARG A 14 -6.69 -15.63 11.69
N ARG A 15 -6.61 -14.35 12.10
CA ARG A 15 -6.43 -13.22 11.20
C ARG A 15 -5.04 -13.35 10.61
N ASP A 16 -4.96 -14.09 9.51
CA ASP A 16 -3.76 -14.12 8.69
C ASP A 16 -3.40 -12.67 8.32
N LYS A 17 -2.09 -12.39 8.27
CA LYS A 17 -1.52 -11.05 8.43
C LYS A 17 -1.29 -10.38 7.08
N LEU A 18 -1.66 -9.11 6.98
CA LEU A 18 -1.12 -8.18 5.98
C LEU A 18 0.41 -8.17 6.04
N ARG A 19 1.06 -8.21 4.88
CA ARG A 19 2.51 -8.17 4.71
C ARG A 19 2.90 -7.13 3.68
N VAL A 20 4.07 -6.53 3.84
CA VAL A 20 4.65 -5.60 2.87
C VAL A 20 6.00 -6.11 2.38
N ASN A 21 6.18 -6.08 1.06
CA ASN A 21 7.44 -6.34 0.40
C ASN A 21 7.97 -5.02 -0.19
N ILE A 22 9.27 -4.76 -0.05
CA ILE A 22 9.89 -3.49 -0.47
C ILE A 22 10.99 -3.74 -1.50
N TYR A 23 10.86 -3.13 -2.67
CA TYR A 23 11.76 -3.27 -3.81
C TYR A 23 12.34 -1.93 -4.27
N GLY A 24 13.42 -1.98 -5.05
CA GLY A 24 13.98 -0.80 -5.71
C GLY A 24 14.76 0.16 -4.79
N THR A 25 15.12 -0.28 -3.59
CA THR A 25 16.02 0.45 -2.70
C THR A 25 16.94 -0.47 -1.90
N ALA A 26 18.19 -0.05 -1.73
CA ALA A 26 19.16 -0.66 -0.82
C ALA A 26 19.24 0.05 0.55
N ASP A 27 18.54 1.18 0.71
CA ASP A 27 18.56 1.97 1.95
C ASP A 27 17.81 1.25 3.07
N LEU A 28 18.56 0.71 4.04
CA LEU A 28 18.03 0.00 5.20
C LEU A 28 17.26 0.92 6.16
N LYS A 29 17.65 2.20 6.28
CA LYS A 29 16.95 3.17 7.14
C LYS A 29 15.58 3.51 6.56
N LEU A 30 15.49 3.62 5.24
CA LEU A 30 14.23 3.79 4.54
C LEU A 30 13.35 2.54 4.71
N LYS A 31 13.87 1.34 4.43
CA LYS A 31 13.13 0.08 4.62
C LYS A 31 12.56 -0.04 6.03
N LYS A 32 13.39 0.21 7.05
CA LYS A 32 12.96 0.16 8.46
C LYS A 32 11.81 1.15 8.73
N ALA A 33 11.92 2.38 8.21
CA ALA A 33 10.87 3.39 8.39
C ALA A 33 9.56 3.01 7.68
N VAL A 34 9.63 2.46 6.47
CA VAL A 34 8.46 1.93 5.75
C VAL A 34 7.80 0.80 6.54
N TYR A 35 8.57 -0.14 7.09
CA TYR A 35 8.02 -1.22 7.94
C TYR A 35 7.33 -0.68 9.19
N GLN A 36 7.93 0.32 9.87
CA GLN A 36 7.33 0.95 11.04
C GLN A 36 6.01 1.64 10.69
N GLN A 37 6.00 2.43 9.62
CA GLN A 37 4.80 3.12 9.14
C GLN A 37 3.71 2.12 8.71
N PHE A 38 4.08 1.07 7.98
CA PHE A 38 3.16 0.01 7.60
C PHE A 38 2.53 -0.64 8.83
N ASN A 39 3.34 -1.07 9.81
CA ASN A 39 2.83 -1.69 11.03
C ASN A 39 1.89 -0.77 11.82
N PHE A 40 2.17 0.54 11.82
CA PHE A 40 1.29 1.54 12.42
C PHE A 40 -0.06 1.63 11.70
N LEU A 41 -0.09 1.53 10.37
CA LEU A 41 -1.31 1.59 9.56
C LEU A 41 -2.07 0.26 9.47
N VAL A 42 -1.44 -0.88 9.77
CA VAL A 42 -2.06 -2.22 9.67
C VAL A 42 -3.44 -2.32 10.33
N PRO A 43 -3.69 -1.78 11.54
CA PRO A 43 -5.02 -1.82 12.16
C PRO A 43 -6.10 -1.21 11.25
N LEU A 44 -5.81 -0.03 10.69
CA LEU A 44 -6.71 0.69 9.78
C LEU A 44 -6.87 -0.05 8.43
N LEU A 45 -5.77 -0.53 7.86
CA LEU A 45 -5.79 -1.23 6.57
C LEU A 45 -6.61 -2.52 6.63
N LYS A 46 -6.57 -3.26 7.75
CA LYS A 46 -7.31 -4.52 7.93
C LYS A 46 -8.83 -4.36 8.00
N GLU A 47 -9.33 -3.14 8.21
CA GLU A 47 -10.77 -2.88 8.16
C GLU A 47 -11.32 -2.90 6.73
N ARG A 48 -10.46 -2.64 5.73
CA ARG A 48 -10.86 -2.51 4.32
C ARG A 48 -10.18 -3.50 3.38
N LEU A 49 -9.04 -4.07 3.78
CA LEU A 49 -8.30 -5.05 2.99
C LEU A 49 -8.38 -6.45 3.62
N PRO A 50 -8.55 -7.50 2.80
CA PRO A 50 -8.35 -8.85 3.28
C PRO A 50 -6.86 -9.08 3.58
N GLY A 51 -6.53 -10.15 4.29
CA GLY A 51 -5.14 -10.53 4.48
C GLY A 51 -4.46 -10.89 3.14
N GLY A 52 -3.14 -10.66 3.06
CA GLY A 52 -2.36 -10.80 1.83
C GLY A 52 -1.08 -9.95 1.83
N GLN A 53 -0.50 -9.77 0.67
CA GLN A 53 0.76 -9.05 0.44
C GLN A 53 0.53 -7.75 -0.33
N ILE A 54 1.30 -6.72 -0.02
CA ILE A 54 1.38 -5.46 -0.77
C ILE A 54 2.83 -5.24 -1.17
N ASN A 55 3.08 -4.91 -2.42
CA ASN A 55 4.42 -4.56 -2.90
C ASN A 55 4.58 -3.04 -2.93
N ILE A 56 5.69 -2.53 -2.38
CA ILE A 56 6.12 -1.14 -2.55
C ILE A 56 7.39 -1.15 -3.38
N VAL A 57 7.38 -0.45 -4.50
CA VAL A 57 8.46 -0.42 -5.49
C VAL A 57 8.96 1.02 -5.64
N PHE A 58 10.15 1.30 -5.13
CA PHE A 58 10.82 2.57 -5.41
C PHE A 58 11.45 2.51 -6.81
N THR A 59 11.12 3.46 -7.66
CA THR A 59 11.48 3.45 -9.08
C THR A 59 11.96 4.83 -9.55
N ASN A 60 12.23 4.95 -10.86
CA ASN A 60 12.65 6.19 -11.53
C ASN A 60 11.52 6.78 -12.39
N ASN A 61 11.77 7.97 -12.95
CA ASN A 61 10.78 8.67 -13.78
C ASN A 61 10.45 7.93 -15.07
N THR A 62 11.44 7.30 -15.70
CA THR A 62 11.24 6.55 -16.95
C THR A 62 10.24 5.42 -16.76
N HIS A 63 10.47 4.57 -15.76
CA HIS A 63 9.62 3.42 -15.49
C HIS A 63 8.22 3.85 -15.02
N ILE A 64 8.09 4.83 -14.11
CA ILE A 64 6.75 5.27 -13.67
C ILE A 64 5.98 5.95 -14.81
N THR A 65 6.66 6.64 -15.74
CA THR A 65 6.02 7.25 -16.92
C THR A 65 5.48 6.16 -17.86
N GLU A 66 6.23 5.07 -18.05
CA GLU A 66 5.77 3.93 -18.82
C GLU A 66 4.50 3.31 -18.21
N LEU A 67 4.48 3.12 -16.89
CA LEU A 67 3.30 2.61 -16.18
C LEU A 67 2.11 3.58 -16.29
N ASN A 68 2.34 4.88 -16.08
CA ASN A 68 1.31 5.91 -16.17
C ASN A 68 0.71 5.98 -17.58
N ARG A 69 1.55 5.82 -18.61
CA ARG A 69 1.10 5.75 -20.02
C ARG A 69 0.31 4.48 -20.28
N ARG A 70 0.82 3.31 -19.86
CA ARG A 70 0.22 1.99 -20.14
C ARG A 70 -1.14 1.83 -19.45
N TYR A 71 -1.25 2.22 -18.18
CA TYR A 71 -2.42 1.90 -17.36
C TYR A 71 -3.37 3.09 -17.17
N LEU A 72 -2.88 4.33 -17.20
CA LEU A 72 -3.70 5.54 -16.99
C LEU A 72 -3.75 6.47 -18.21
N ARG A 73 -3.16 6.07 -19.35
CA ARG A 73 -3.12 6.83 -20.62
C ARG A 73 -2.52 8.24 -20.47
N ARG A 74 -1.57 8.42 -19.54
CA ARG A 74 -0.88 9.69 -19.27
C ARG A 74 0.61 9.57 -19.52
N ASN A 75 1.12 10.22 -20.58
CA ASN A 75 2.54 10.18 -20.94
C ASN A 75 3.37 11.22 -20.18
N ARG A 76 3.41 11.11 -18.85
CA ARG A 76 4.21 11.99 -17.98
C ARG A 76 4.60 11.28 -16.69
N PRO A 77 5.69 11.67 -16.02
CA PRO A 77 6.00 11.13 -14.71
C PRO A 77 4.95 11.57 -13.68
N THR A 78 4.78 10.73 -12.66
CA THR A 78 4.03 11.04 -11.44
C THR A 78 4.85 10.58 -10.25
N ASP A 79 4.49 11.05 -9.06
CA ASP A 79 5.13 10.71 -7.80
C ASP A 79 4.82 9.29 -7.34
N VAL A 80 3.54 8.90 -7.35
CA VAL A 80 3.08 7.59 -6.91
C VAL A 80 1.96 7.05 -7.80
N LEU A 81 1.95 5.73 -8.00
CA LEU A 81 0.85 4.96 -8.61
C LEU A 81 0.51 3.78 -7.71
N SER A 82 -0.77 3.59 -7.40
CA SER A 82 -1.28 2.43 -6.68
C SER A 82 -2.15 1.58 -7.60
N PHE A 83 -1.81 0.30 -7.76
CA PHE A 83 -2.57 -0.65 -8.55
C PHE A 83 -3.14 -1.74 -7.64
N SER A 84 -4.47 -1.75 -7.51
CA SER A 84 -5.18 -2.85 -6.84
C SER A 84 -5.24 -4.06 -7.74
N ILE A 85 -4.86 -5.23 -7.22
CA ILE A 85 -4.90 -6.47 -7.97
C ILE A 85 -6.11 -7.28 -7.50
N PRO A 86 -7.15 -7.44 -8.35
CA PRO A 86 -8.28 -8.30 -8.01
C PRO A 86 -7.78 -9.75 -8.02
N THR A 87 -7.63 -10.35 -6.85
CA THR A 87 -7.28 -11.77 -6.75
C THR A 87 -8.55 -12.63 -6.79
N PRO A 88 -8.73 -13.49 -7.80
CA PRO A 88 -9.85 -14.42 -7.81
C PRO A 88 -9.73 -15.43 -6.66
N PHE A 89 -10.86 -15.83 -6.08
CA PHE A 89 -10.91 -16.89 -5.07
C PHE A 89 -10.91 -18.27 -5.74
N PRO A 90 -10.24 -19.30 -5.17
CA PRO A 90 -9.51 -19.32 -3.90
C PRO A 90 -7.98 -19.31 -4.07
N VAL A 91 -7.33 -18.15 -3.87
CA VAL A 91 -5.86 -18.06 -3.69
C VAL A 91 -5.54 -18.09 -2.19
N PRO A 92 -4.61 -18.97 -1.72
CA PRO A 92 -4.16 -18.97 -0.34
C PRO A 92 -3.63 -17.60 0.07
N GLU A 93 -3.97 -17.14 1.27
CA GLU A 93 -3.62 -15.79 1.71
C GLU A 93 -2.12 -15.48 1.58
N LYS A 94 -1.26 -16.44 1.93
CA LYS A 94 0.20 -16.27 1.83
C LYS A 94 0.67 -15.98 0.40
N LYS A 95 -0.11 -16.33 -0.62
CA LYS A 95 0.16 -16.09 -2.05
C LYS A 95 -0.71 -14.96 -2.62
N ARG A 96 -1.62 -14.39 -1.83
CA ARG A 96 -2.53 -13.33 -2.29
C ARG A 96 -1.79 -12.01 -2.36
N LEU A 97 -1.61 -11.48 -3.57
CA LEU A 97 -1.09 -10.14 -3.81
C LEU A 97 -2.27 -9.17 -3.93
N LEU A 98 -2.39 -8.24 -2.99
CA LEU A 98 -3.49 -7.27 -2.92
C LEU A 98 -3.28 -6.10 -3.89
N GLY A 99 -2.03 -5.76 -4.16
CA GLY A 99 -1.67 -4.69 -5.06
C GLY A 99 -0.22 -4.25 -4.94
N GLU A 100 0.10 -3.26 -5.76
CA GLU A 100 1.44 -2.71 -5.89
C GLU A 100 1.41 -1.19 -5.86
N ILE A 101 2.42 -0.60 -5.22
CA ILE A 101 2.60 0.85 -5.09
C ILE A 101 3.96 1.19 -5.68
N TYR A 102 3.97 2.00 -6.74
CA TYR A 102 5.17 2.45 -7.43
C TYR A 102 5.45 3.91 -7.07
N ILE A 103 6.66 4.21 -6.59
CA ILE A 103 7.04 5.56 -6.13
C ILE A 103 8.28 6.04 -6.88
N SER A 104 8.18 7.16 -7.60
CA SER A 104 9.33 7.77 -8.26
C SER A 104 10.20 8.54 -7.27
N ARG A 105 11.45 8.09 -7.10
CA ARG A 105 12.43 8.75 -6.23
C ARG A 105 12.82 10.13 -6.73
N GLU A 106 12.78 10.34 -8.05
CA GLU A 106 13.11 11.62 -8.68
C GLU A 106 12.00 12.66 -8.47
N GLN A 107 10.73 12.26 -8.62
CA GLN A 107 9.59 13.14 -8.29
C GLN A 107 9.58 13.47 -6.81
N ALA A 108 9.73 12.47 -5.94
CA ALA A 108 9.81 12.68 -4.49
C ALA A 108 10.96 13.63 -4.13
N ARG A 109 12.12 13.54 -4.78
CA ARG A 109 13.23 14.48 -4.55
C ARG A 109 12.89 15.90 -4.95
N ARG A 110 12.21 16.08 -6.08
CA ARG A 110 11.75 17.40 -6.53
C ARG A 110 10.71 17.98 -5.56
N GLN A 111 9.72 17.19 -5.15
CA GLN A 111 8.69 17.59 -4.19
C GLN A 111 9.28 17.95 -2.84
N ALA A 112 10.16 17.10 -2.29
CA ALA A 112 10.84 17.35 -1.04
C ALA A 112 11.64 18.67 -1.07
N LYS A 113 12.37 18.93 -2.17
CA LYS A 113 13.10 20.20 -2.36
C LYS A 113 12.15 21.40 -2.38
N ASN A 114 11.05 21.31 -3.11
CA ASN A 114 10.07 22.40 -3.23
C ASN A 114 9.35 22.68 -1.91
N ALA A 115 9.09 21.65 -1.11
CA ALA A 115 8.46 21.75 0.20
C ALA A 115 9.44 22.05 1.35
N GLY A 116 10.75 22.06 1.08
CA GLY A 116 11.77 22.28 2.12
C GLY A 116 11.87 21.15 3.15
N ILE A 117 11.48 19.93 2.80
CA ILE A 117 11.50 18.75 3.69
C ILE A 117 12.55 17.73 3.26
N ARG A 118 12.81 16.72 4.10
CA ARG A 118 13.76 15.65 3.77
C ARG A 118 13.11 14.71 2.75
N LEU A 119 13.90 14.22 1.79
CA LEU A 119 13.45 13.20 0.83
C LEU A 119 12.83 11.97 1.51
N LYS A 120 13.39 11.55 2.65
CA LYS A 120 12.86 10.41 3.40
C LYS A 120 11.42 10.67 3.86
N ASP A 121 11.11 11.89 4.29
CA ASP A 121 9.79 12.24 4.81
C ASP A 121 8.78 12.27 3.66
N GLU A 122 9.14 12.85 2.52
CA GLU A 122 8.33 12.81 1.29
C GLU A 122 8.04 11.37 0.84
N LEU A 123 9.07 10.50 0.80
CA LEU A 123 8.88 9.09 0.43
C LEU A 123 7.93 8.37 1.39
N LEU A 124 7.98 8.66 2.69
CA LEU A 124 7.06 8.09 3.67
C LEU A 124 5.64 8.66 3.52
N GLN A 125 5.49 9.93 3.12
CA GLN A 125 4.18 10.48 2.79
C GLN A 125 3.57 9.77 1.56
N LEU A 126 4.35 9.57 0.51
CA LEU A 126 3.93 8.85 -0.70
C LEU A 126 3.60 7.37 -0.40
N VAL A 127 4.35 6.72 0.50
CA VAL A 127 4.02 5.36 0.97
C VAL A 127 2.69 5.34 1.72
N ARG A 128 2.48 6.24 2.69
CA ARG A 128 1.20 6.36 3.42
C ARG A 128 0.05 6.59 2.45
N HIS A 129 0.21 7.54 1.54
CA HIS A 129 -0.78 7.87 0.51
C HIS A 129 -1.11 6.64 -0.34
N GLY A 130 -0.09 5.95 -0.86
CA GLY A 130 -0.29 4.77 -1.70
C GLY A 130 -1.00 3.62 -0.98
N LEU A 131 -0.65 3.36 0.29
CA LEU A 131 -1.27 2.32 1.12
C LEU A 131 -2.74 2.62 1.43
N LEU A 132 -3.04 3.87 1.79
CA LEU A 132 -4.41 4.29 2.10
C LEU A 132 -5.30 4.26 0.85
N HIS A 133 -4.79 4.73 -0.29
CA HIS A 133 -5.50 4.59 -1.58
C HIS A 133 -5.77 3.14 -1.94
N LEU A 134 -4.78 2.26 -1.74
CA LEU A 134 -4.96 0.83 -2.01
C LEU A 134 -6.07 0.21 -1.14
N ALA A 135 -6.20 0.67 0.11
CA ALA A 135 -7.30 0.30 1.01
C ALA A 135 -8.63 1.01 0.72
N GLY A 136 -8.72 1.80 -0.35
CA GLY A 136 -9.95 2.48 -0.75
C GLY A 136 -10.31 3.71 0.08
N PHE A 137 -9.34 4.32 0.77
CA PHE A 137 -9.56 5.64 1.38
C PHE A 137 -9.53 6.73 0.32
N SER A 138 -10.54 7.59 0.33
CA SER A 138 -10.59 8.77 -0.51
C SER A 138 -9.58 9.84 -0.05
N HIS A 139 -9.23 10.76 -0.95
CA HIS A 139 -8.38 11.91 -0.61
C HIS A 139 -8.90 12.72 0.58
N GLN A 140 -10.22 12.84 0.72
CA GLN A 140 -10.84 13.57 1.83
C GLN A 140 -10.69 12.84 3.18
N GLU A 141 -10.84 11.51 3.18
CA GLU A 141 -10.65 10.70 4.39
C GLU A 141 -9.19 10.73 4.86
N MET A 142 -8.24 10.65 3.93
CA MET A 142 -6.80 10.68 4.26
C MET A 142 -6.37 11.97 4.98
N ASN A 143 -6.98 13.11 4.67
CA ASN A 143 -6.68 14.39 5.32
C ASN A 143 -7.19 14.47 6.77
N ARG A 144 -8.10 13.57 7.16
CA ARG A 144 -8.67 13.51 8.52
C ARG A 144 -8.01 12.45 9.40
N LEU A 145 -7.13 11.64 8.82
CA LEU A 145 -6.39 10.61 9.56
C LEU A 145 -5.18 11.25 10.26
N PRO A 146 -4.88 10.83 11.50
CA PRO A 146 -3.74 11.32 12.25
C PRO A 146 -2.39 11.03 11.57
#